data_AF-A0A4V6NRQ2-F1
#
_entry.id   AF-A0A4V6NRQ2-F1
#
_cell.length_a   1.000
_cell.length_b   1.000
_cell.length_c   1.000
_cell.angle_alpha   90.00
_cell.angle_beta   90.00
_cell.angle_gamma   90.00
#
_symmetry.space_group_name_H-M   'P 1'
#
loop_
_entity.id
_entity.type
_entity.pdbx_description
1 polymer ?
#
loop_
_entity_poly.entity_id
_entity_poly.type
_entity_poly.pdbx_seq_one_letter_code
_entity_poly.pdbx_strand_id
1 'polypeptide(L)'
;MLKSKKIVSLICGLSLLSTSVISIHSVYALDSNTDTLRKNVGTEYVTEPTKSTIKEGTIGNIDLSKINRDLENQNEVFEKNKNNLFTGLSIDQITSLQYGDIIKRKVAKKLATNINATQPGLISEIEKLKETLNKDSYIEHKVENTEDVIKELITVWNRFTDRPLVKAVQLAAAKTFDLPYANLDRWKEDKVGEYESYIDTIGIILEEMKKETQSFLKSKGIKELTLFRGVKSSTKMNENGIDLQSSPALSSFSFSKGSSESYATTSDPNIHPYLLVKNVPVDRILSLGVTGFGLMEHYEIVVLGGMYSKDEFFVLPGKTGSPLKLFFEEQAKQLHEGGSLDLMKEMMSPEAGKQLKKHSEAIATQLDKIIKETPDSDFEPNIMREKIYASLIGEPLKMDSAIARDISNGLCPSIK
;
A
#
# COMPACT_ATOMS: atom_id res chain seq x y z
N MET A 1 37.90 -43.22 -1.96
CA MET A 1 36.71 -43.51 -2.79
C MET A 1 35.50 -42.81 -2.16
N LEU A 2 34.99 -41.82 -2.89
CA LEU A 2 33.73 -41.07 -2.80
C LEU A 2 32.62 -41.46 -1.78
N LYS A 3 32.29 -40.51 -0.89
CA LYS A 3 30.96 -39.87 -0.66
C LYS A 3 30.74 -39.58 0.83
N SER A 4 30.68 -38.29 1.19
CA SER A 4 29.75 -37.71 2.18
C SER A 4 30.27 -36.37 2.70
N LYS A 5 30.00 -35.29 1.97
CA LYS A 5 30.06 -33.90 2.46
C LYS A 5 29.16 -33.03 1.57
N LYS A 6 27.84 -33.04 1.82
CA LYS A 6 26.90 -32.08 1.19
C LYS A 6 25.50 -32.06 1.83
N ILE A 7 25.35 -32.05 3.17
CA ILE A 7 24.02 -31.86 3.84
C ILE A 7 24.08 -30.92 5.07
N VAL A 8 25.08 -30.03 5.20
CA VAL A 8 25.13 -29.10 6.36
C VAL A 8 24.93 -27.63 5.96
N SER A 9 24.82 -27.30 4.67
CA SER A 9 24.66 -25.91 4.21
C SER A 9 23.21 -25.46 3.97
N LEU A 10 22.20 -26.31 4.22
CA LEU A 10 20.80 -26.00 3.89
C LEU A 10 19.97 -25.46 5.08
N ILE A 11 20.52 -25.43 6.30
CA ILE A 11 19.76 -25.10 7.51
C ILE A 11 19.93 -23.62 7.95
N CYS A 12 20.96 -22.91 7.48
CA CYS A 12 21.13 -21.47 7.80
C CYS A 12 20.58 -20.51 6.72
N GLY A 13 19.99 -21.02 5.64
CA GLY A 13 19.45 -20.18 4.54
C GLY A 13 17.95 -19.91 4.59
N LEU A 14 17.21 -20.56 5.50
CA LEU A 14 15.74 -20.44 5.58
C LEU A 14 15.24 -19.35 6.55
N SER A 15 16.14 -18.69 7.30
CA SER A 15 15.78 -17.64 8.26
C SER A 15 15.78 -16.22 7.66
N LEU A 16 15.95 -16.06 6.35
CA LEU A 16 16.07 -14.76 5.67
C LEU A 16 15.11 -14.55 4.49
N LEU A 17 14.13 -15.44 4.27
CA LEU A 17 13.17 -15.36 3.15
C LEU A 17 11.69 -15.24 3.57
N SER A 18 11.39 -14.90 4.84
CA SER A 18 10.02 -14.77 5.37
C SER A 18 9.64 -13.34 5.78
N THR A 19 10.11 -12.31 5.07
CA THR A 19 9.68 -10.91 5.25
C THR A 19 8.72 -10.39 4.16
N SER A 20 8.16 -11.29 3.35
CA SER A 20 7.02 -10.97 2.46
C SER A 20 5.68 -11.47 2.99
N VAL A 21 5.65 -12.06 4.19
CA VAL A 21 4.46 -11.98 5.04
C VAL A 21 4.27 -10.50 5.29
N ILE A 22 3.08 -9.97 4.97
CA ILE A 22 2.52 -8.68 5.40
C ILE A 22 3.49 -8.01 6.36
N SER A 23 4.21 -6.98 5.94
CA SER A 23 5.04 -6.22 6.88
C SER A 23 4.07 -5.67 7.95
N ILE A 24 3.96 -6.34 9.10
CA ILE A 24 3.23 -5.91 10.29
C ILE A 24 4.06 -4.81 10.98
N HIS A 25 4.52 -3.83 10.20
CA HIS A 25 5.24 -2.65 10.69
C HIS A 25 4.63 -1.40 10.04
N SER A 26 3.40 -1.10 10.46
CA SER A 26 2.98 0.22 10.93
C SER A 26 1.49 0.14 11.30
N VAL A 27 1.18 -0.43 12.46
CA VAL A 27 -0.11 -0.13 13.10
C VAL A 27 0.08 1.20 13.80
N TYR A 28 -0.35 2.29 13.17
CA TYR A 28 -0.47 3.56 13.88
C TYR A 28 -1.83 4.17 13.59
N ALA A 29 -2.55 4.37 14.69
CA ALA A 29 -3.77 5.14 14.76
C ALA A 29 -3.52 6.56 14.24
N LEU A 30 -4.50 7.13 13.55
CA LEU A 30 -4.67 8.56 13.56
C LEU A 30 -4.77 8.99 15.02
N ASP A 31 -3.75 9.68 15.52
CA ASP A 31 -3.80 10.30 16.84
C ASP A 31 -4.77 11.48 16.75
N SER A 32 -6.05 11.20 16.99
CA SER A 32 -7.08 12.22 17.11
C SER A 32 -6.86 12.92 18.45
N ASN A 33 -6.07 13.99 18.43
CA ASN A 33 -5.89 14.86 19.57
C ASN A 33 -7.18 15.67 19.79
N THR A 34 -8.18 15.02 20.40
CA THR A 34 -9.39 15.63 20.95
C THR A 34 -9.46 15.32 22.44
N ASP A 35 -8.54 15.90 23.20
CA ASP A 35 -8.65 15.95 24.64
C ASP A 35 -9.68 17.03 25.03
N THR A 36 -10.96 16.64 25.04
CA THR A 36 -12.03 17.16 25.93
C THR A 36 -13.36 16.48 25.61
N LEU A 37 -13.63 15.34 26.27
CA LEU A 37 -14.95 14.91 26.80
C LEU A 37 -14.94 13.39 27.06
N ARG A 38 -14.47 13.00 28.25
CA ARG A 38 -14.77 11.68 28.84
C ARG A 38 -16.00 11.81 29.74
N LYS A 39 -17.10 11.14 29.39
CA LYS A 39 -17.90 10.29 30.29
C LYS A 39 -19.09 9.64 29.57
N ASN A 40 -19.29 8.36 29.90
CA ASN A 40 -20.44 7.47 29.65
C ASN A 40 -20.39 6.63 28.37
N VAL A 41 -19.81 5.42 28.49
CA VAL A 41 -20.05 4.31 27.55
C VAL A 41 -21.12 3.42 28.17
N GLY A 42 -22.35 3.56 27.66
CA GLY A 42 -23.39 2.54 27.79
C GLY A 42 -23.27 1.58 26.62
N THR A 43 -23.45 0.28 26.87
CA THR A 43 -23.55 -0.77 25.86
C THR A 43 -24.84 -0.60 25.06
N GLU A 44 -24.77 0.06 23.91
CA GLU A 44 -25.83 0.06 22.90
C GLU A 44 -25.62 -1.08 21.89
N TYR A 45 -26.68 -1.85 21.69
CA TYR A 45 -26.76 -2.92 20.70
C TYR A 45 -26.72 -2.34 19.29
N VAL A 46 -25.95 -3.00 18.41
CA VAL A 46 -25.82 -2.68 16.98
C VAL A 46 -27.16 -2.96 16.28
N THR A 47 -27.94 -1.91 15.99
CA THR A 47 -29.04 -1.98 15.02
C THR A 47 -28.51 -1.84 13.61
N GLU A 48 -29.07 -2.60 12.67
CA GLU A 48 -28.70 -2.56 11.24
C GLU A 48 -28.69 -1.12 10.68
N PRO A 49 -27.74 -0.78 9.80
CA PRO A 49 -27.62 0.56 9.26
C PRO A 49 -28.82 0.91 8.38
N THR A 50 -29.64 1.84 8.87
CA THR A 50 -30.66 2.52 8.08
C THR A 50 -30.01 3.09 6.83
N LYS A 51 -30.44 2.68 5.62
CA LYS A 51 -30.03 3.27 4.35
C LYS A 51 -30.34 4.77 4.36
N SER A 52 -29.35 5.57 4.75
CA SER A 52 -29.36 7.02 4.64
C SER A 52 -29.39 7.36 3.15
N THR A 53 -30.55 7.80 2.65
CA THR A 53 -30.66 8.47 1.35
C THR A 53 -29.93 9.81 1.43
N ILE A 54 -28.62 9.78 1.16
CA ILE A 54 -27.82 10.96 0.89
C ILE A 54 -28.43 11.59 -0.36
N LYS A 55 -29.02 12.78 -0.22
CA LYS A 55 -29.54 13.55 -1.36
C LYS A 55 -28.38 13.77 -2.35
N GLU A 56 -28.61 13.53 -3.63
CA GLU A 56 -27.67 13.70 -4.76
C GLU A 56 -27.27 15.18 -4.99
N GLY A 57 -26.69 15.81 -3.97
CA GLY A 57 -26.05 17.12 -4.04
C GLY A 57 -24.55 16.99 -3.77
N THR A 58 -23.77 17.93 -4.29
CA THR A 58 -22.39 18.17 -3.87
C THR A 58 -22.37 18.37 -2.36
N ILE A 59 -21.74 17.45 -1.63
CA ILE A 59 -21.40 17.66 -0.24
C ILE A 59 -19.94 18.12 -0.24
N GLY A 60 -19.73 19.43 -0.08
CA GLY A 60 -18.42 20.06 -0.25
C GLY A 60 -17.95 20.13 -1.71
N ASN A 61 -16.66 19.91 -1.93
CA ASN A 61 -15.96 19.92 -3.22
C ASN A 61 -15.82 18.51 -3.84
N ILE A 62 -16.43 17.47 -3.26
CA ILE A 62 -16.37 16.11 -3.80
C ILE A 62 -17.43 15.92 -4.89
N ASP A 63 -17.00 15.48 -6.07
CA ASP A 63 -17.90 14.99 -7.13
C ASP A 63 -18.33 13.55 -6.84
N LEU A 64 -19.33 13.39 -5.98
CA LEU A 64 -19.88 12.09 -5.62
C LEU A 64 -20.41 11.31 -6.84
N SER A 65 -20.94 12.02 -7.84
CA SER A 65 -21.45 11.38 -9.06
C SER A 65 -20.32 10.70 -9.85
N LYS A 66 -19.16 11.35 -9.91
CA LYS A 66 -17.96 10.77 -10.54
C LYS A 66 -17.37 9.66 -9.68
N ILE A 67 -17.24 9.84 -8.37
CA ILE A 67 -16.75 8.78 -7.48
C ILE A 67 -17.60 7.52 -7.60
N ASN A 68 -18.93 7.64 -7.54
CA ASN A 68 -19.83 6.49 -7.68
C ASN A 68 -19.65 5.80 -9.03
N ARG A 69 -19.60 6.57 -10.12
CA ARG A 69 -19.35 6.03 -11.46
C ARG A 69 -17.99 5.34 -11.57
N ASP A 70 -16.94 5.91 -11.00
CA ASP A 70 -15.60 5.33 -11.02
C ASP A 70 -15.50 4.09 -10.13
N LEU A 71 -16.27 4.02 -9.04
CA LEU A 71 -16.40 2.84 -8.19
C LEU A 71 -17.17 1.71 -8.91
N GLU A 72 -18.26 2.04 -9.59
CA GLU A 72 -19.04 1.08 -10.40
C GLU A 72 -18.21 0.51 -11.54
N ASN A 73 -17.33 1.32 -12.15
CA ASN A 73 -16.47 0.94 -13.26
C ASN A 73 -15.02 0.71 -12.82
N GLN A 74 -14.77 0.39 -11.55
CA GLN A 74 -13.42 0.42 -10.97
C GLN A 74 -12.42 -0.48 -11.69
N ASN A 75 -12.83 -1.66 -12.17
CA ASN A 75 -11.95 -2.53 -12.94
C ASN A 75 -11.50 -1.89 -14.26
N GLU A 76 -12.42 -1.25 -15.00
CA GLU A 76 -12.10 -0.56 -16.25
C GLU A 76 -11.22 0.67 -15.98
N VAL A 77 -11.55 1.47 -14.97
CA VAL A 77 -10.77 2.64 -14.56
C VAL A 77 -9.36 2.23 -14.14
N PHE A 78 -9.23 1.14 -13.37
CA PHE A 78 -7.94 0.60 -12.96
C PHE A 78 -7.12 0.14 -14.16
N GLU A 79 -7.68 -0.69 -15.05
CA GLU A 79 -6.97 -1.18 -16.23
C GLU A 79 -6.54 -0.04 -17.16
N LYS A 80 -7.42 0.95 -17.38
CA LYS A 80 -7.09 2.17 -18.13
C LYS A 80 -5.94 2.94 -17.49
N ASN A 81 -5.99 3.19 -16.19
CA ASN A 81 -4.94 3.91 -15.47
C ASN A 81 -3.63 3.12 -15.49
N LYS A 82 -3.67 1.81 -15.24
CA LYS A 82 -2.50 0.93 -15.32
C LYS A 82 -1.84 1.01 -16.69
N ASN A 83 -2.61 0.88 -17.76
CA ASN A 83 -2.09 0.93 -19.13
C ASN A 83 -1.53 2.31 -19.50
N ASN A 84 -2.12 3.40 -18.98
CA ASN A 84 -1.66 4.76 -19.26
C ASN A 84 -0.42 5.15 -18.44
N LEU A 85 -0.39 4.81 -17.15
CA LEU A 85 0.65 5.22 -16.21
C LEU A 85 1.88 4.31 -16.25
N PHE A 86 1.72 3.05 -16.67
CA PHE A 86 2.80 2.06 -16.77
C PHE A 86 2.96 1.57 -18.21
N THR A 87 2.63 2.41 -19.20
CA THR A 87 2.76 2.04 -20.62
C THR A 87 4.16 1.52 -20.93
N GLY A 88 4.22 0.33 -21.55
CA GLY A 88 5.48 -0.31 -21.92
C GLY A 88 6.11 -1.16 -20.82
N LEU A 89 5.45 -1.31 -19.68
CA LEU A 89 5.85 -2.21 -18.60
C LEU A 89 4.87 -3.39 -18.49
N SER A 90 5.40 -4.60 -18.32
CA SER A 90 4.58 -5.79 -18.01
C SER A 90 4.14 -5.79 -16.55
N ILE A 91 3.15 -6.62 -16.20
CA ILE A 91 2.74 -6.79 -14.79
C ILE A 91 3.89 -7.26 -13.92
N ASP A 92 4.68 -8.24 -14.40
CA ASP A 92 5.86 -8.75 -13.69
C ASP A 92 6.90 -7.65 -13.45
N GLN A 93 7.02 -6.69 -14.37
CA GLN A 93 7.91 -5.54 -14.20
C GLN A 93 7.37 -4.54 -13.18
N ILE A 94 6.06 -4.31 -13.15
CA ILE A 94 5.42 -3.40 -12.20
C ILE A 94 5.54 -3.94 -10.76
N THR A 95 5.38 -5.25 -10.58
CA THR A 95 5.39 -5.90 -9.26
C THR A 95 6.77 -6.38 -8.82
N SER A 96 7.78 -6.33 -9.69
CA SER A 96 9.15 -6.76 -9.35
C SER A 96 9.91 -5.69 -8.57
N LEU A 97 10.37 -6.03 -7.37
CA LEU A 97 11.26 -5.18 -6.57
C LEU A 97 12.56 -4.81 -7.31
N GLN A 98 13.12 -5.77 -8.05
CA GLN A 98 14.33 -5.55 -8.84
C GLN A 98 14.07 -4.53 -9.95
N TYR A 99 12.94 -4.65 -10.64
CA TYR A 99 12.58 -3.73 -11.70
C TYR A 99 12.23 -2.34 -11.15
N GLY A 100 11.56 -2.28 -9.99
CA GLY A 100 11.33 -1.05 -9.25
C GLY A 100 12.63 -0.30 -8.96
N ASP A 101 13.69 -0.98 -8.52
CA ASP A 101 15.00 -0.35 -8.31
C ASP A 101 15.64 0.16 -9.61
N ILE A 102 15.48 -0.56 -10.73
CA ILE A 102 15.92 -0.07 -12.06
C ILE A 102 15.20 1.22 -12.45
N ILE A 103 13.88 1.29 -12.23
CA ILE A 103 13.09 2.49 -12.52
C ILE A 103 13.53 3.65 -11.62
N LYS A 104 13.69 3.43 -10.32
CA LYS A 104 14.18 4.45 -9.38
C LYS A 104 15.52 5.05 -9.80
N ARG A 105 16.48 4.23 -10.24
CA ARG A 105 17.76 4.70 -10.78
C ARG A 105 17.58 5.55 -12.04
N LYS A 106 16.75 5.09 -13.00
CA LYS A 106 16.46 5.86 -14.23
C LYS A 106 15.84 7.22 -13.93
N VAL A 107 14.89 7.26 -13.00
CA VAL A 107 14.26 8.50 -12.54
C VAL A 107 15.31 9.41 -11.88
N ALA A 108 16.06 8.89 -10.91
CA ALA A 108 17.08 9.65 -10.21
C ALA A 108 18.13 10.25 -11.15
N LYS A 109 18.62 9.47 -12.13
CA LYS A 109 19.54 9.94 -13.16
C LYS A 109 18.96 11.08 -14.00
N LYS A 110 17.69 10.95 -14.38
CA LYS A 110 16.98 11.99 -15.16
C LYS A 110 16.85 13.28 -14.35
N LEU A 111 16.41 13.19 -13.10
CA LEU A 111 16.29 14.35 -12.21
C LEU A 111 17.65 15.01 -11.95
N ALA A 112 18.70 14.22 -11.68
CA ALA A 112 20.07 14.74 -11.51
C ALA A 112 20.57 15.48 -12.76
N THR A 113 20.32 14.93 -13.94
CA THR A 113 20.67 15.56 -15.22
C THR A 113 19.96 16.91 -15.39
N ASN A 114 18.67 16.97 -15.10
CA ASN A 114 17.89 18.20 -15.21
C ASN A 114 18.34 19.25 -14.19
N ILE A 115 18.60 18.87 -12.94
CA ILE A 115 19.10 19.78 -11.90
C ILE A 115 20.47 20.33 -12.31
N ASN A 116 21.38 19.49 -12.79
CA ASN A 116 22.69 19.95 -13.24
C ASN A 116 22.59 20.93 -14.43
N ALA A 117 21.64 20.70 -15.35
CA ALA A 117 21.43 21.56 -16.51
C ALA A 117 20.77 22.91 -16.15
N THR A 118 19.83 22.91 -15.22
CA THR A 118 18.99 24.09 -14.92
C THR A 118 19.45 24.88 -13.70
N GLN A 119 20.11 24.22 -12.74
CA GLN A 119 20.48 24.77 -11.43
C GLN A 119 21.85 24.26 -10.95
N PRO A 120 22.94 24.47 -11.73
CA PRO A 120 24.27 23.91 -11.42
C PRO A 120 24.84 24.39 -10.07
N GLY A 121 24.43 25.56 -9.57
CA GLY A 121 24.85 26.07 -8.26
C GLY A 121 24.37 25.22 -7.08
N LEU A 122 23.38 24.35 -7.27
CA LEU A 122 22.86 23.48 -6.21
C LEU A 122 23.65 22.19 -6.04
N ILE A 123 24.53 21.85 -6.99
CA ILE A 123 25.30 20.61 -6.92
C ILE A 123 26.14 20.58 -5.63
N SER A 124 26.74 21.71 -5.22
CA SER A 124 27.48 21.77 -3.96
C SER A 124 26.61 21.54 -2.71
N GLU A 125 25.35 21.97 -2.73
CA GLU A 125 24.42 21.72 -1.61
C GLU A 125 23.93 20.26 -1.59
N ILE A 126 23.74 19.65 -2.76
CA ILE A 126 23.43 18.22 -2.85
C ILE A 126 24.61 17.36 -2.37
N GLU A 127 25.84 17.78 -2.66
CA GLU A 127 27.05 17.11 -2.15
C GLU A 127 27.16 17.19 -0.62
N LYS A 128 26.72 18.28 0.01
CA LYS A 128 26.63 18.33 1.49
C LYS A 128 25.53 17.42 2.03
N LEU A 129 24.36 17.39 1.38
CA LEU A 129 23.29 16.45 1.74
C LEU A 129 23.78 15.00 1.64
N LYS A 130 24.59 14.68 0.63
CA LYS A 130 25.25 13.37 0.47
C LYS A 130 26.10 12.99 1.69
N GLU A 131 26.87 13.94 2.24
CA GLU A 131 27.68 13.68 3.44
C GLU A 131 26.80 13.32 4.64
N THR A 132 25.68 14.04 4.84
CA THR A 132 24.73 13.74 5.91
C THR A 132 24.02 12.40 5.69
N LEU A 133 23.63 12.07 4.45
CA LEU A 133 23.06 10.76 4.12
C LEU A 133 24.04 9.62 4.44
N ASN A 134 25.33 9.76 4.12
CA ASN A 134 26.34 8.73 4.43
C ASN A 134 26.59 8.53 5.94
N LYS A 135 26.19 9.47 6.80
CA LYS A 135 26.23 9.29 8.27
C LYS A 135 24.98 8.62 8.83
N ASP A 136 23.92 8.53 8.03
CA ASP A 136 22.63 8.03 8.48
C ASP A 136 22.64 6.50 8.52
N SER A 137 22.51 5.93 9.72
CA SER A 137 22.59 4.48 9.95
C SER A 137 21.49 3.67 9.26
N TYR A 138 20.42 4.31 8.79
CA TYR A 138 19.35 3.66 8.02
C TYR A 138 19.68 3.53 6.53
N ILE A 139 20.78 4.13 6.06
CA ILE A 139 21.27 3.97 4.69
C ILE A 139 22.34 2.88 4.70
N GLU A 140 21.98 1.72 4.14
CA GLU A 140 22.79 0.50 4.19
C GLU A 140 23.97 0.51 3.19
N HIS A 141 24.04 1.52 2.31
CA HIS A 141 25.06 1.62 1.27
C HIS A 141 25.62 3.03 1.16
N LYS A 142 26.77 3.14 0.50
CA LYS A 142 27.44 4.41 0.28
C LYS A 142 26.73 5.20 -0.82
N VAL A 143 26.45 6.47 -0.55
CA VAL A 143 25.90 7.45 -1.49
C VAL A 143 27.07 8.20 -2.12
N GLU A 144 27.33 8.01 -3.42
CA GLU A 144 28.58 8.48 -4.04
C GLU A 144 28.41 9.77 -4.84
N ASN A 145 27.24 9.98 -5.41
CA ASN A 145 26.95 11.08 -6.34
C ASN A 145 25.51 11.62 -6.20
N THR A 146 25.18 12.66 -6.98
CA THR A 146 23.84 13.29 -7.03
C THR A 146 22.71 12.32 -7.37
N GLU A 147 22.93 11.36 -8.29
CA GLU A 147 21.94 10.35 -8.65
C GLU A 147 21.62 9.46 -7.44
N ASP A 148 22.63 9.02 -6.70
CA ASP A 148 22.43 8.22 -5.49
C ASP A 148 21.66 8.99 -4.41
N VAL A 149 21.95 10.29 -4.21
CA VAL A 149 21.20 11.14 -3.26
C VAL A 149 19.70 11.16 -3.60
N ILE A 150 19.36 11.40 -4.86
CA ILE A 150 17.97 11.47 -5.31
C ILE A 150 17.31 10.09 -5.22
N LYS A 151 18.03 9.03 -5.60
CA LYS A 151 17.55 7.65 -5.49
C LYS A 151 17.24 7.29 -4.03
N GLU A 152 18.08 7.71 -3.10
CA GLU A 152 17.87 7.47 -1.67
C GLU A 152 16.65 8.20 -1.17
N LEU A 153 16.47 9.48 -1.51
CA LEU A 153 15.24 10.20 -1.19
C LEU A 153 14.00 9.46 -1.71
N ILE A 154 14.03 8.98 -2.95
CA ILE A 154 12.93 8.20 -3.55
C ILE A 154 12.69 6.87 -2.83
N THR A 155 13.73 6.24 -2.32
CA THR A 155 13.63 4.91 -1.71
C THR A 155 13.15 4.98 -0.26
N VAL A 156 13.55 6.02 0.48
CA VAL A 156 13.40 6.04 1.94
C VAL A 156 12.27 6.92 2.45
N TRP A 157 11.61 7.70 1.58
CA TRP A 157 10.61 8.70 1.99
C TRP A 157 9.44 8.14 2.83
N ASN A 158 9.10 6.86 2.68
CA ASN A 158 8.03 6.19 3.44
C ASN A 158 8.46 4.93 4.22
N ARG A 159 9.75 4.57 4.23
CA ARG A 159 10.23 3.32 4.88
C ARG A 159 10.23 3.41 6.42
N PHE A 160 10.53 4.60 6.96
CA PHE A 160 10.58 4.85 8.41
C PHE A 160 10.00 6.24 8.72
N THR A 161 8.74 6.30 9.12
CA THR A 161 7.97 7.55 9.26
C THR A 161 8.52 8.54 10.27
N ASP A 162 9.30 8.04 11.23
CA ASP A 162 9.82 8.81 12.37
C ASP A 162 11.33 9.14 12.17
N ARG A 163 11.87 8.88 10.97
CA ARG A 163 13.25 9.19 10.62
C ARG A 163 13.39 10.71 10.35
N PRO A 164 14.48 11.35 10.82
CA PRO A 164 14.73 12.78 10.58
C PRO A 164 14.66 13.20 9.11
N LEU A 165 15.13 12.34 8.20
CA LEU A 165 15.04 12.57 6.76
C LEU A 165 13.59 12.64 6.25
N VAL A 166 12.70 11.76 6.71
CA VAL A 166 11.29 11.76 6.30
C VAL A 166 10.61 13.06 6.77
N LYS A 167 10.91 13.49 8.00
CA LYS A 167 10.47 14.79 8.51
C LYS A 167 10.99 15.94 7.64
N ALA A 168 12.28 15.95 7.29
CA ALA A 168 12.86 16.97 6.43
C ALA A 168 12.18 17.03 5.06
N VAL A 169 11.82 15.88 4.47
CA VAL A 169 11.06 15.79 3.22
C VAL A 169 9.66 16.39 3.35
N GLN A 170 8.94 16.12 4.44
CA GLN A 170 7.62 16.69 4.70
C GLN A 170 7.68 18.22 4.88
N LEU A 171 8.68 18.71 5.63
CA LEU A 171 8.92 20.15 5.80
C LEU A 171 9.30 20.83 4.49
N ALA A 172 10.17 20.20 3.69
CA ALA A 172 10.56 20.67 2.37
C ALA A 172 9.36 20.76 1.43
N ALA A 173 8.49 19.74 1.42
CA ALA A 173 7.26 19.76 0.64
C ALA A 173 6.33 20.91 1.08
N ALA A 174 6.12 21.07 2.39
CA ALA A 174 5.27 22.12 2.93
C ALA A 174 5.76 23.52 2.54
N LYS A 175 7.07 23.76 2.66
CA LYS A 175 7.71 25.04 2.30
C LYS A 175 7.69 25.29 0.79
N THR A 176 8.09 24.30 0.00
CA THR A 176 8.28 24.44 -1.46
C THR A 176 6.97 24.67 -2.20
N PHE A 177 5.91 23.98 -1.78
CA PHE A 177 4.62 24.02 -2.47
C PHE A 177 3.59 24.89 -1.77
N ASP A 178 4.01 25.72 -0.79
CA ASP A 178 3.16 26.61 0.00
C ASP A 178 1.91 25.86 0.52
N LEU A 179 2.13 24.90 1.43
CA LEU A 179 1.08 24.05 2.00
C LEU A 179 0.79 24.47 3.46
N PRO A 180 0.16 25.65 3.69
CA PRO A 180 0.05 26.26 5.02
C PRO A 180 -0.81 25.45 5.98
N TYR A 181 -1.62 24.51 5.49
CA TYR A 181 -2.50 23.67 6.29
C TYR A 181 -2.00 22.23 6.42
N ALA A 182 -0.77 21.93 5.98
CA ALA A 182 -0.21 20.60 6.14
C ALA A 182 -0.14 20.22 7.63
N ASN A 183 -0.70 19.06 7.99
CA ASN A 183 -0.58 18.53 9.34
C ASN A 183 0.86 18.05 9.57
N LEU A 184 1.63 18.84 10.33
CA LEU A 184 2.99 18.49 10.71
C LEU A 184 3.09 18.06 12.18
N ASP A 185 1.94 17.86 12.84
CA ASP A 185 1.87 17.61 14.28
C ASP A 185 2.58 16.33 14.67
N ARG A 186 2.45 15.30 13.83
CA ARG A 186 3.15 14.02 13.97
C ARG A 186 4.66 14.20 14.14
N TRP A 187 5.23 15.24 13.55
CA TRP A 187 6.65 15.49 13.55
C TRP A 187 7.06 16.65 14.46
N LYS A 188 6.16 17.22 15.28
CA LYS A 188 6.51 18.38 16.13
C LYS A 188 7.64 18.08 17.11
N GLU A 189 7.64 16.88 17.69
CA GLU A 189 8.57 16.50 18.77
C GLU A 189 9.90 15.93 18.24
N ASP A 190 9.90 15.39 17.02
CA ASP A 190 11.10 14.79 16.43
C ASP A 190 12.14 15.85 16.05
N LYS A 191 13.43 15.58 16.25
CA LYS A 191 14.48 16.49 15.75
C LYS A 191 14.75 16.20 14.27
N VAL A 192 14.70 17.24 13.42
CA VAL A 192 15.12 17.14 12.00
C VAL A 192 16.64 16.90 11.91
N GLY A 193 17.39 17.34 12.93
CA GLY A 193 18.84 17.14 13.01
C GLY A 193 19.60 17.87 11.91
N GLU A 194 20.68 17.28 11.41
CA GLU A 194 21.50 17.86 10.33
C GLU A 194 20.67 18.16 9.06
N TYR A 195 19.56 17.44 8.84
CA TYR A 195 18.71 17.63 7.66
C TYR A 195 17.97 18.96 7.59
N GLU A 196 17.87 19.71 8.69
CA GLU A 196 17.18 21.01 8.71
C GLU A 196 17.83 22.00 7.75
N SER A 197 19.17 21.96 7.66
CA SER A 197 19.95 22.81 6.75
C SER A 197 19.75 22.47 5.26
N TYR A 198 19.13 21.34 4.94
CA TYR A 198 18.90 20.87 3.56
C TYR A 198 17.43 20.91 3.13
N ILE A 199 16.54 21.51 3.92
CA ILE A 199 15.10 21.61 3.57
C ILE A 199 14.90 22.25 2.19
N ASP A 200 15.66 23.30 1.86
CA ASP A 200 15.56 23.97 0.56
C ASP A 200 16.13 23.12 -0.58
N THR A 201 17.25 22.44 -0.35
CA THR A 201 17.85 21.50 -1.30
C THR A 201 16.90 20.34 -1.62
N ILE A 202 16.28 19.75 -0.60
CA ILE A 202 15.26 18.71 -0.77
C ILE A 202 14.06 19.27 -1.52
N GLY A 203 13.63 20.49 -1.19
CA GLY A 203 12.52 21.18 -1.86
C GLY A 203 12.70 21.26 -3.37
N ILE A 204 13.90 21.61 -3.82
CA ILE A 204 14.21 21.73 -5.26
C ILE A 204 14.17 20.35 -5.95
N ILE A 205 14.64 19.30 -5.28
CA ILE A 205 14.52 17.93 -5.80
C ILE A 205 13.03 17.54 -5.93
N LEU A 206 12.20 17.90 -4.96
CA LEU A 206 10.75 17.66 -5.02
C LEU A 206 10.09 18.47 -6.15
N GLU A 207 10.53 19.71 -6.39
CA GLU A 207 10.02 20.54 -7.48
C GLU A 207 10.33 19.92 -8.85
N GLU A 208 11.57 19.43 -9.04
CA GLU A 208 11.97 18.77 -10.29
C GLU A 208 11.19 17.45 -10.50
N MET A 209 10.98 16.69 -9.42
CA MET A 209 10.12 15.52 -9.42
C MET A 209 8.67 15.84 -9.81
N LYS A 210 8.13 16.95 -9.29
CA LYS A 210 6.80 17.42 -9.67
C LYS A 210 6.75 17.79 -11.16
N LYS A 211 7.73 18.54 -11.67
CA LYS A 211 7.81 18.93 -13.09
C LYS A 211 7.81 17.71 -14.01
N GLU A 212 8.62 16.71 -13.69
CA GLU A 212 8.66 15.44 -14.43
C GLU A 212 7.29 14.74 -14.42
N THR A 213 6.65 14.67 -13.25
CA THR A 213 5.32 14.05 -13.09
C THR A 213 4.24 14.78 -13.86
N GLN A 214 4.22 16.12 -13.81
CA GLN A 214 3.24 16.92 -14.57
C GLN A 214 3.43 16.76 -16.08
N SER A 215 4.68 16.76 -16.55
CA SER A 215 5.00 16.51 -17.96
C SER A 215 4.50 15.13 -18.40
N PHE A 216 4.77 14.11 -17.59
CA PHE A 216 4.31 12.74 -17.81
C PHE A 216 2.79 12.65 -17.89
N LEU A 217 2.06 13.11 -16.87
CA LEU A 217 0.60 13.06 -16.83
C LEU A 217 -0.05 13.85 -17.98
N LYS A 218 0.49 15.03 -18.30
CA LYS A 218 0.06 15.84 -19.45
C LYS A 218 0.23 15.09 -20.78
N SER A 219 1.35 14.39 -20.97
CA SER A 219 1.59 13.59 -22.18
C SER A 219 0.60 12.44 -22.35
N LYS A 220 -0.01 11.98 -21.24
CA LYS A 220 -1.06 10.96 -21.21
C LYS A 220 -2.47 11.52 -21.28
N GLY A 221 -2.63 12.84 -21.34
CA GLY A 221 -3.93 13.51 -21.34
C GLY A 221 -4.71 13.35 -20.03
N ILE A 222 -4.03 13.01 -18.93
CA ILE A 222 -4.65 12.83 -17.62
C ILE A 222 -4.78 14.21 -16.96
N LYS A 223 -5.98 14.52 -16.46
CA LYS A 223 -6.28 15.78 -15.76
C LYS A 223 -6.66 15.59 -14.30
N GLU A 224 -7.12 14.38 -13.97
CA GLU A 224 -7.58 14.01 -12.64
C GLU A 224 -7.49 12.49 -12.50
N LEU A 225 -7.28 12.00 -11.28
CA LEU A 225 -7.35 10.58 -10.94
C LEU A 225 -8.27 10.36 -9.74
N THR A 226 -8.98 9.23 -9.76
CA THR A 226 -9.71 8.74 -8.58
C THR A 226 -8.76 7.86 -7.79
N LEU A 227 -8.44 8.33 -6.59
CA LEU A 227 -7.44 7.75 -5.73
C LEU A 227 -8.07 7.21 -4.45
N PHE A 228 -7.44 6.19 -3.92
CA PHE A 228 -7.85 5.41 -2.76
C PHE A 228 -6.76 5.47 -1.70
N ARG A 229 -7.14 5.52 -0.43
CA ARG A 229 -6.22 5.39 0.69
C ARG A 229 -6.83 4.51 1.75
N GLY A 230 -6.14 3.41 2.07
CA GLY A 230 -6.50 2.58 3.19
C GLY A 230 -6.10 3.24 4.50
N VAL A 231 -7.00 3.23 5.48
CA VAL A 231 -6.79 3.84 6.80
C VAL A 231 -7.24 2.88 7.89
N LYS A 232 -6.46 2.83 8.96
CA LYS A 232 -6.77 2.13 10.21
C LYS A 232 -6.93 3.18 11.30
N SER A 233 -8.10 3.26 11.90
CA SER A 233 -8.42 4.29 12.89
C SER A 233 -8.98 3.66 14.16
N SER A 234 -8.51 4.09 15.32
CA SER A 234 -9.12 3.73 16.61
C SER A 234 -10.46 4.42 16.82
N THR A 235 -10.73 5.50 16.07
CA THR A 235 -11.97 6.27 16.13
C THR A 235 -12.83 5.96 14.92
N LYS A 236 -14.13 5.73 15.13
CA LYS A 236 -15.08 5.52 14.03
C LYS A 236 -15.19 6.77 13.16
N MET A 237 -15.00 6.61 11.86
CA MET A 237 -15.23 7.65 10.86
C MET A 237 -16.71 7.68 10.46
N ASN A 238 -17.13 8.76 9.80
CA ASN A 238 -18.46 8.86 9.24
C ASN A 238 -18.60 7.90 8.04
N GLU A 239 -19.00 6.66 8.32
CA GLU A 239 -19.22 5.58 7.35
C GLU A 239 -20.27 5.92 6.27
N ASN A 240 -21.04 6.99 6.45
CA ASN A 240 -22.18 7.36 5.61
C ASN A 240 -21.94 8.63 4.77
N GLY A 241 -20.70 8.94 4.41
CA GLY A 241 -20.51 9.97 3.38
C GLY A 241 -19.12 10.55 3.36
N ILE A 242 -18.85 11.53 4.22
CA ILE A 242 -17.66 12.37 4.10
C ILE A 242 -17.00 12.58 5.44
N ASP A 243 -15.68 12.48 5.42
CA ASP A 243 -14.81 12.84 6.52
C ASP A 243 -13.85 13.96 6.12
N LEU A 244 -13.53 14.80 7.09
CA LEU A 244 -12.68 15.97 6.96
C LEU A 244 -11.40 15.73 7.73
N GLN A 245 -10.32 15.45 7.03
CA GLN A 245 -9.04 15.15 7.65
C GLN A 245 -8.01 16.23 7.33
N SER A 246 -7.15 16.50 8.30
CA SER A 246 -5.94 17.28 8.07
C SER A 246 -4.86 16.34 7.53
N SER A 247 -4.39 16.61 6.31
CA SER A 247 -3.42 15.76 5.62
C SER A 247 -2.00 16.26 5.87
N PRO A 248 -0.99 15.37 6.02
CA PRO A 248 0.40 15.78 5.97
C PRO A 248 0.75 16.37 4.59
N ALA A 249 1.89 17.05 4.49
CA ALA A 249 2.33 17.71 3.27
C ALA A 249 2.40 16.72 2.08
N LEU A 250 2.94 15.53 2.32
CA LEU A 250 2.93 14.41 1.37
C LEU A 250 2.09 13.27 1.92
N SER A 251 1.11 12.83 1.14
CA SER A 251 0.23 11.71 1.46
C SER A 251 0.30 10.63 0.37
N SER A 252 0.38 9.39 0.80
CA SER A 252 0.33 8.21 -0.06
C SER A 252 -1.12 7.83 -0.39
N PHE A 253 -1.38 7.60 -1.67
CA PHE A 253 -2.61 7.04 -2.21
C PHE A 253 -2.29 5.92 -3.21
N SER A 254 -3.29 5.16 -3.62
CA SER A 254 -3.22 4.22 -4.73
C SER A 254 -4.35 4.49 -5.71
N PHE A 255 -4.16 4.26 -7.00
CA PHE A 255 -5.29 4.19 -7.94
C PHE A 255 -5.92 2.79 -7.99
N SER A 256 -5.37 1.83 -7.23
CA SER A 256 -5.94 0.50 -7.04
C SER A 256 -6.73 0.43 -5.73
N LYS A 257 -8.06 0.32 -5.86
CA LYS A 257 -8.97 0.05 -4.72
C LYS A 257 -8.53 -1.17 -3.92
N GLY A 258 -8.25 -2.30 -4.58
CA GLY A 258 -7.88 -3.55 -3.91
C GLY A 258 -6.61 -3.44 -3.05
N SER A 259 -5.56 -2.79 -3.55
CA SER A 259 -4.34 -2.49 -2.79
C SER A 259 -4.62 -1.65 -1.54
N SER A 260 -5.46 -0.62 -1.64
CA SER A 260 -5.82 0.21 -0.47
C SER A 260 -6.72 -0.52 0.52
N GLU A 261 -7.64 -1.35 0.06
CA GLU A 261 -8.47 -2.19 0.93
C GLU A 261 -7.65 -3.23 1.69
N SER A 262 -6.73 -3.90 1.00
CA SER A 262 -5.79 -4.86 1.61
C SER A 262 -4.96 -4.15 2.69
N TYR A 263 -4.46 -2.94 2.41
CA TYR A 263 -3.75 -2.15 3.41
C TYR A 263 -4.62 -1.80 4.63
N ALA A 264 -5.87 -1.39 4.41
CA ALA A 264 -6.79 -1.02 5.49
C ALA A 264 -7.20 -2.21 6.37
N THR A 265 -7.19 -3.43 5.81
CA THR A 265 -7.69 -4.64 6.47
C THR A 265 -7.04 -4.88 7.84
N THR A 266 -7.85 -5.21 8.84
CA THR A 266 -7.40 -5.43 10.21
C THR A 266 -8.24 -6.51 10.92
N SER A 267 -7.58 -7.29 11.77
CA SER A 267 -8.22 -8.23 12.68
C SER A 267 -8.34 -7.70 14.11
N ASP A 268 -7.79 -6.52 14.40
CA ASP A 268 -7.92 -5.90 15.72
C ASP A 268 -9.34 -5.32 15.87
N PRO A 269 -10.14 -5.79 16.84
CA PRO A 269 -11.51 -5.31 17.03
C PRO A 269 -11.59 -3.84 17.48
N ASN A 270 -10.49 -3.24 17.96
CA ASN A 270 -10.42 -1.84 18.37
C ASN A 270 -9.98 -0.91 17.23
N ILE A 271 -9.68 -1.45 16.05
CA ILE A 271 -9.27 -0.69 14.88
C ILE A 271 -10.36 -0.80 13.83
N HIS A 272 -10.87 0.36 13.41
CA HIS A 272 -11.83 0.51 12.35
C HIS A 272 -11.09 0.74 11.03
N PRO A 273 -11.20 -0.18 10.05
CA PRO A 273 -10.62 -0.02 8.74
C PRO A 273 -11.53 0.83 7.86
N TYR A 274 -10.94 1.73 7.10
CA TYR A 274 -11.64 2.62 6.18
C TYR A 274 -10.92 2.71 4.86
N LEU A 275 -11.67 2.96 3.80
CA LEU A 275 -11.17 3.30 2.49
C LEU A 275 -11.60 4.74 2.18
N LEU A 276 -10.62 5.65 2.15
CA LEU A 276 -10.83 7.03 1.74
C LEU A 276 -10.73 7.10 0.21
N VAL A 277 -11.71 7.76 -0.42
CA VAL A 277 -11.78 7.94 -1.88
C VAL A 277 -11.82 9.42 -2.21
N LYS A 278 -11.04 9.83 -3.21
CA LYS A 278 -10.97 11.23 -3.64
C LYS A 278 -10.64 11.35 -5.12
N ASN A 279 -11.29 12.30 -5.80
CA ASN A 279 -10.81 12.78 -7.09
C ASN A 279 -9.71 13.82 -6.85
N VAL A 280 -8.52 13.54 -7.39
CA VAL A 280 -7.32 14.36 -7.19
C VAL A 280 -6.91 14.96 -8.54
N PRO A 281 -6.94 16.29 -8.70
CA PRO A 281 -6.47 16.94 -9.91
C PRO A 281 -4.95 16.75 -10.05
N VAL A 282 -4.45 16.69 -11.28
CA VAL A 282 -3.04 16.35 -11.54
C VAL A 282 -2.06 17.33 -10.92
N ASP A 283 -2.40 18.61 -10.79
CA ASP A 283 -1.56 19.63 -10.17
C ASP A 283 -1.29 19.39 -8.67
N ARG A 284 -2.12 18.57 -8.00
CA ARG A 284 -1.91 18.08 -6.64
C ARG A 284 -1.03 16.83 -6.57
N ILE A 285 -0.75 16.17 -7.68
CA ILE A 285 0.10 14.97 -7.69
C ILE A 285 1.57 15.41 -7.70
N LEU A 286 2.31 15.00 -6.66
CA LEU A 286 3.76 15.19 -6.59
C LEU A 286 4.45 14.21 -7.53
N SER A 287 4.16 12.92 -7.39
CA SER A 287 4.88 11.85 -8.10
C SER A 287 4.16 10.52 -8.16
N LEU A 288 4.66 9.68 -9.05
CA LEU A 288 4.29 8.29 -9.29
C LEU A 288 5.55 7.43 -9.14
N GLY A 289 5.41 6.12 -8.94
CA GLY A 289 6.58 5.21 -8.91
C GLY A 289 7.46 5.23 -10.17
N VAL A 290 6.95 5.73 -11.30
CA VAL A 290 7.70 5.90 -12.56
C VAL A 290 8.31 7.29 -12.77
N THR A 291 8.01 8.26 -11.89
CA THR A 291 8.51 9.65 -11.99
C THR A 291 9.14 10.17 -10.71
N GLY A 292 9.07 9.44 -9.61
CA GLY A 292 9.59 9.89 -8.32
C GLY A 292 9.19 8.96 -7.17
N PHE A 293 8.61 9.54 -6.12
CA PHE A 293 8.08 8.77 -4.99
C PHE A 293 6.92 7.87 -5.43
N GLY A 294 6.82 6.72 -4.79
CA GLY A 294 5.78 5.74 -5.01
C GLY A 294 6.33 4.33 -5.21
N LEU A 295 5.65 3.36 -4.62
CA LEU A 295 5.82 1.93 -4.85
C LEU A 295 4.99 1.50 -6.06
N MET A 296 5.66 0.92 -7.06
CA MET A 296 5.02 0.47 -8.29
C MET A 296 4.07 -0.70 -8.03
N GLU A 297 4.48 -1.61 -7.16
CA GLU A 297 3.75 -2.81 -6.76
C GLU A 297 2.44 -2.51 -6.03
N HIS A 298 2.33 -1.32 -5.42
CA HIS A 298 1.13 -0.85 -4.74
C HIS A 298 0.39 0.23 -5.53
N TYR A 299 0.81 0.49 -6.77
CA TYR A 299 0.20 1.50 -7.63
C TYR A 299 0.17 2.87 -6.94
N GLU A 300 1.21 3.16 -6.16
CA GLU A 300 1.26 4.29 -5.24
C GLU A 300 1.44 5.62 -5.99
N ILE A 301 0.68 6.61 -5.55
CA ILE A 301 0.68 7.98 -6.02
C ILE A 301 0.86 8.88 -4.81
N VAL A 302 1.84 9.78 -4.87
CA VAL A 302 2.09 10.74 -3.80
C VAL A 302 1.42 12.06 -4.12
N VAL A 303 0.56 12.51 -3.20
CA VAL A 303 -0.30 13.67 -3.35
C VAL A 303 0.11 14.74 -2.35
N LEU A 304 0.09 16.00 -2.78
CA LEU A 304 0.26 17.18 -1.94
C LEU A 304 -1.00 17.39 -1.09
N GLY A 305 -0.85 17.26 0.22
CA GLY A 305 -1.86 17.63 1.23
C GLY A 305 -1.73 19.10 1.64
N GLY A 306 -2.55 19.56 2.58
CA GLY A 306 -2.35 20.86 3.23
C GLY A 306 -2.56 22.11 2.37
N MET A 307 -3.09 21.97 1.15
CA MET A 307 -3.54 23.12 0.34
C MET A 307 -4.81 23.77 0.90
N TYR A 308 -5.61 22.99 1.63
CA TYR A 308 -6.85 23.43 2.28
C TYR A 308 -6.81 23.06 3.75
N SER A 309 -7.50 23.84 4.59
CA SER A 309 -7.57 23.60 6.04
C SER A 309 -8.09 22.21 6.41
N LYS A 310 -8.93 21.62 5.54
CA LYS A 310 -9.39 20.24 5.63
C LYS A 310 -9.50 19.64 4.23
N ASP A 311 -8.99 18.43 4.07
CA ASP A 311 -9.26 17.63 2.88
C ASP A 311 -10.54 16.80 3.12
N GLU A 312 -11.47 16.93 2.18
CA GLU A 312 -12.65 16.08 2.12
C GLU A 312 -12.32 14.74 1.46
N PHE A 313 -12.82 13.66 2.05
CA PHE A 313 -12.75 12.30 1.53
C PHE A 313 -14.13 11.66 1.56
N PHE A 314 -14.48 10.93 0.50
CA PHE A 314 -15.59 9.98 0.57
C PHE A 314 -15.12 8.74 1.33
N VAL A 315 -15.87 8.33 2.35
CA VAL A 315 -15.45 7.24 3.25
C VAL A 315 -16.28 6.00 2.97
N LEU A 316 -15.59 4.89 2.70
CA LEU A 316 -16.18 3.57 2.61
C LEU A 316 -15.70 2.71 3.80
N PRO A 317 -16.56 1.84 4.35
CA PRO A 317 -16.12 0.89 5.36
C PRO A 317 -15.08 -0.07 4.76
N GLY A 318 -14.00 -0.31 5.51
CA GLY A 318 -13.01 -1.32 5.17
C GLY A 318 -13.43 -2.71 5.65
N LYS A 319 -12.59 -3.71 5.39
CA LYS A 319 -12.84 -5.10 5.79
C LYS A 319 -12.30 -5.40 7.20
N THR A 320 -13.14 -5.97 8.04
CA THR A 320 -12.79 -6.57 9.35
C THR A 320 -13.12 -8.06 9.37
N GLY A 321 -12.43 -8.81 10.24
CA GLY A 321 -12.72 -10.22 10.49
C GLY A 321 -11.65 -10.87 11.36
N SER A 322 -11.87 -12.11 11.78
CA SER A 322 -10.84 -12.90 12.43
C SER A 322 -9.59 -13.02 11.54
N PRO A 323 -8.38 -13.17 12.12
CA PRO A 323 -7.15 -13.35 11.35
C PRO A 323 -7.26 -14.49 10.33
N LEU A 324 -7.91 -15.59 10.72
CA LEU A 324 -8.05 -16.76 9.87
C LEU A 324 -9.04 -16.53 8.72
N LYS A 325 -10.17 -15.83 8.96
CA LYS A 325 -11.10 -15.44 7.90
C LYS A 325 -10.43 -14.55 6.86
N LEU A 326 -9.75 -13.50 7.30
CA LEU A 326 -9.04 -12.58 6.41
C LEU A 326 -7.94 -13.29 5.61
N PHE A 327 -7.23 -14.22 6.24
CA PHE A 327 -6.26 -15.06 5.56
C PHE A 327 -6.90 -15.88 4.44
N PHE A 328 -8.04 -16.55 4.70
CA PHE A 328 -8.74 -17.33 3.69
C PHE A 328 -9.34 -16.48 2.56
N GLU A 329 -9.87 -15.31 2.87
CA GLU A 329 -10.33 -14.36 1.84
C GLU A 329 -9.19 -13.96 0.89
N GLU A 330 -7.99 -13.72 1.43
CA GLU A 330 -6.81 -13.43 0.60
C GLU A 330 -6.37 -14.67 -0.22
N GLN A 331 -6.41 -15.88 0.35
CA GLN A 331 -6.10 -17.10 -0.42
C GLN A 331 -7.08 -17.32 -1.58
N ALA A 332 -8.38 -17.15 -1.35
CA ALA A 332 -9.41 -17.28 -2.37
C ALA A 332 -9.19 -16.24 -3.49
N LYS A 333 -8.91 -14.99 -3.12
CA LYS A 333 -8.58 -13.93 -4.07
C LYS A 333 -7.36 -14.27 -4.93
N GLN A 334 -6.24 -14.71 -4.33
CA GLN A 334 -5.03 -15.10 -5.07
C GLN A 334 -5.30 -16.25 -6.06
N LEU A 335 -6.17 -17.20 -5.70
CA LEU A 335 -6.56 -18.31 -6.57
C LEU A 335 -7.42 -17.85 -7.76
N HIS A 336 -8.35 -16.91 -7.55
CA HIS A 336 -9.14 -16.29 -8.61
C HIS A 336 -8.28 -15.49 -9.60
N GLU A 337 -7.33 -14.71 -9.07
CA GLU A 337 -6.44 -13.87 -9.89
C GLU A 337 -5.35 -14.68 -10.61
N GLY A 338 -5.26 -15.99 -10.35
CA GLY A 338 -4.18 -16.84 -10.86
C GLY A 338 -2.80 -16.40 -10.35
N GLY A 339 -2.78 -15.79 -9.16
CA GLY A 339 -1.59 -15.21 -8.53
C GLY A 339 -0.48 -16.21 -8.25
N SER A 340 0.65 -15.72 -7.71
CA SER A 340 1.77 -16.58 -7.36
C SER A 340 1.39 -17.48 -6.19
N LEU A 341 1.03 -18.72 -6.51
CA LEU A 341 0.80 -19.79 -5.54
C LEU A 341 2.11 -20.39 -5.03
N ASP A 342 3.25 -19.74 -5.21
CA ASP A 342 4.56 -20.37 -5.04
C ASP A 342 4.86 -20.69 -3.58
N LEU A 343 4.52 -19.78 -2.66
CA LEU A 343 4.57 -20.05 -1.22
C LEU A 343 3.69 -21.24 -0.82
N MET A 344 2.47 -21.33 -1.36
CA MET A 344 1.58 -22.46 -1.09
C MET A 344 2.12 -23.78 -1.66
N LYS A 345 2.71 -23.73 -2.87
CA LYS A 345 3.29 -24.92 -3.52
C LYS A 345 4.48 -25.47 -2.74
N GLU A 346 5.28 -24.62 -2.10
CA GLU A 346 6.39 -25.06 -1.25
C GLU A 346 5.93 -25.86 -0.04
N MET A 347 4.67 -25.67 0.38
CA MET A 347 4.06 -26.39 1.50
C MET A 347 3.34 -27.67 1.09
N MET A 348 3.31 -27.99 -0.22
CA MET A 348 2.57 -29.10 -0.80
C MET A 348 3.50 -30.01 -1.61
N SER A 349 3.05 -31.22 -1.90
CA SER A 349 3.69 -32.06 -2.91
C SER A 349 3.60 -31.44 -4.32
N PRO A 350 4.54 -31.76 -5.23
CA PRO A 350 4.51 -31.23 -6.59
C PRO A 350 3.21 -31.52 -7.35
N GLU A 351 2.60 -32.68 -7.13
CA GLU A 351 1.33 -33.04 -7.77
C GLU A 351 0.16 -32.21 -7.19
N ALA A 352 0.11 -32.01 -5.87
CA ALA A 352 -0.88 -31.14 -5.25
C ALA A 352 -0.77 -29.69 -5.74
N GLY A 353 0.45 -29.14 -5.83
CA GLY A 353 0.68 -27.81 -6.39
C GLY A 353 0.23 -27.69 -7.85
N LYS A 354 0.39 -28.75 -8.66
CA LYS A 354 -0.10 -28.81 -10.04
C LYS A 354 -1.62 -28.84 -10.11
N GLN A 355 -2.28 -29.63 -9.26
CA GLN A 355 -3.74 -29.70 -9.20
C GLN A 355 -4.35 -28.40 -8.68
N LEU A 356 -3.76 -27.78 -7.65
CA LEU A 356 -4.15 -26.45 -7.15
C LEU A 356 -4.14 -25.43 -8.28
N LYS A 357 -3.06 -25.36 -9.06
CA LYS A 357 -2.96 -24.45 -10.21
C LYS A 357 -4.00 -24.77 -11.30
N LYS A 358 -4.19 -26.06 -11.63
CA LYS A 358 -5.13 -26.49 -12.67
C LYS A 358 -6.58 -26.17 -12.29
N HIS A 359 -6.90 -26.21 -11.01
CA HIS A 359 -8.26 -26.07 -10.49
C HIS A 359 -8.46 -24.81 -9.65
N SER A 360 -7.59 -23.80 -9.79
CA SER A 360 -7.54 -22.65 -8.88
C SER A 360 -8.88 -21.93 -8.76
N GLU A 361 -9.54 -21.65 -9.88
CA GLU A 361 -10.84 -20.95 -9.92
C GLU A 361 -11.95 -21.73 -9.19
N ALA A 362 -12.01 -23.04 -9.40
CA ALA A 362 -13.00 -23.89 -8.76
C ALA A 362 -12.72 -24.03 -7.26
N ILE A 363 -11.45 -24.11 -6.85
CA ILE A 363 -11.05 -24.12 -5.43
C ILE A 363 -11.38 -22.78 -4.77
N ALA A 364 -11.09 -21.66 -5.45
CA ALA A 364 -11.40 -20.31 -4.97
C ALA A 364 -12.90 -20.14 -4.72
N THR A 365 -13.73 -20.55 -5.67
CA THR A 365 -15.20 -20.54 -5.54
C THR A 365 -15.68 -21.35 -4.33
N GLN A 366 -15.04 -22.49 -4.06
CA GLN A 366 -15.36 -23.32 -2.89
C GLN A 366 -14.90 -22.67 -1.58
N LEU A 367 -13.73 -22.03 -1.56
CA LEU A 367 -13.27 -21.26 -0.41
C LEU A 367 -14.23 -20.12 -0.10
N ASP A 368 -14.64 -19.34 -1.09
CA ASP A 368 -15.63 -18.27 -0.94
C ASP A 368 -16.93 -18.78 -0.32
N LYS A 369 -17.41 -19.94 -0.80
CA LYS A 369 -18.59 -20.59 -0.24
C LYS A 369 -18.38 -20.95 1.24
N ILE A 370 -17.27 -21.60 1.57
CA ILE A 370 -16.93 -21.98 2.96
C ILE A 370 -16.84 -20.73 3.84
N ILE A 371 -16.18 -19.67 3.38
CA ILE A 371 -16.01 -18.41 4.12
C ILE A 371 -17.37 -17.77 4.40
N LYS A 372 -18.25 -17.72 3.40
CA LYS A 372 -19.59 -17.15 3.53
C LYS A 372 -20.51 -17.93 4.46
N GLU A 373 -20.41 -19.26 4.44
CA GLU A 373 -21.27 -20.16 5.23
C GLU A 373 -20.75 -20.41 6.66
N THR A 374 -19.51 -19.99 6.97
CA THR A 374 -18.90 -20.20 8.29
C THR A 374 -18.98 -18.91 9.11
N PRO A 375 -19.64 -18.91 10.28
CA PRO A 375 -19.59 -17.79 11.21
C PRO A 375 -18.14 -17.46 11.58
N ASP A 376 -17.81 -16.18 11.79
CA ASP A 376 -16.44 -15.76 12.10
C ASP A 376 -15.92 -16.39 13.41
N SER A 377 -16.83 -16.70 14.36
CA SER A 377 -16.53 -17.43 15.60
C SER A 377 -16.05 -18.87 15.38
N ASP A 378 -16.32 -19.44 14.22
CA ASP A 378 -16.09 -20.86 13.90
C ASP A 378 -14.89 -21.05 12.97
N PHE A 379 -14.13 -19.98 12.70
CA PHE A 379 -12.87 -20.02 11.95
C PHE A 379 -11.75 -20.61 12.82
N GLU A 380 -11.85 -21.90 13.09
CA GLU A 380 -10.82 -22.71 13.74
C GLU A 380 -10.03 -23.51 12.68
N PRO A 381 -8.68 -23.58 12.74
CA PRO A 381 -7.87 -24.20 11.70
C PRO A 381 -8.28 -25.64 11.34
N ASN A 382 -8.62 -26.47 12.34
CA ASN A 382 -9.02 -27.86 12.09
C ASN A 382 -10.39 -27.95 11.42
N ILE A 383 -11.34 -27.09 11.80
CA ILE A 383 -12.67 -27.05 11.19
C ILE A 383 -12.56 -26.62 9.73
N MET A 384 -11.80 -25.56 9.48
CA MET A 384 -11.61 -25.02 8.14
C MET A 384 -10.87 -26.02 7.23
N ARG A 385 -9.83 -26.69 7.73
CA ARG A 385 -9.13 -27.74 6.99
C ARG A 385 -10.06 -28.88 6.56
N GLU A 386 -10.90 -29.37 7.47
CA GLU A 386 -11.85 -30.45 7.15
C GLU A 386 -12.92 -29.99 6.16
N LYS A 387 -13.42 -28.75 6.27
CA LYS A 387 -14.36 -28.18 5.29
C LYS A 387 -13.74 -28.07 3.89
N ILE A 388 -12.49 -27.59 3.80
CA ILE A 388 -11.75 -27.50 2.55
C ILE A 388 -11.54 -28.90 1.96
N TYR A 389 -11.03 -29.83 2.76
CA TYR A 389 -10.82 -31.21 2.35
C TYR A 389 -12.10 -31.85 1.79
N ALA A 390 -13.22 -31.74 2.51
CA ALA A 390 -14.52 -32.28 2.10
C ALA A 390 -15.00 -31.67 0.76
N SER A 391 -14.78 -30.38 0.55
CA SER A 391 -15.10 -29.70 -0.71
C SER A 391 -14.24 -30.19 -1.88
N LEU A 392 -12.94 -30.40 -1.66
CA LEU A 392 -11.99 -30.84 -2.71
C LEU A 392 -12.26 -32.26 -3.21
N ILE A 393 -12.64 -33.19 -2.32
CA ILE A 393 -13.01 -34.56 -2.70
C ILE A 393 -14.43 -34.67 -3.26
N GLY A 394 -15.27 -33.65 -3.02
CA GLY A 394 -16.64 -33.57 -3.50
C GLY A 394 -16.77 -33.00 -4.91
N GLU A 395 -18.01 -32.86 -5.37
CA GLU A 395 -18.29 -32.13 -6.62
C GLU A 395 -17.98 -30.64 -6.44
N PRO A 396 -17.44 -29.96 -7.47
CA PRO A 396 -17.17 -30.44 -8.83
C PRO A 396 -15.76 -31.03 -9.03
N LEU A 397 -14.93 -31.06 -7.99
CA LEU A 397 -13.48 -31.28 -8.12
C LEU A 397 -13.08 -32.76 -8.13
N LYS A 398 -13.73 -33.58 -7.28
CA LYS A 398 -13.47 -35.03 -7.12
C LYS A 398 -11.98 -35.36 -7.04
N MET A 399 -11.23 -34.60 -6.27
CA MET A 399 -9.78 -34.81 -6.14
C MET A 399 -9.49 -36.12 -5.42
N ASP A 400 -8.34 -36.71 -5.75
CA ASP A 400 -7.78 -37.79 -4.95
C ASP A 400 -7.62 -37.37 -3.49
N SER A 401 -7.93 -38.27 -2.55
CA SER A 401 -7.95 -37.98 -1.12
C SER A 401 -6.60 -37.49 -0.59
N ALA A 402 -5.48 -38.08 -1.06
CA ALA A 402 -4.16 -37.66 -0.62
C ALA A 402 -3.82 -36.26 -1.15
N ILE A 403 -4.15 -35.98 -2.41
CA ILE A 403 -3.97 -34.66 -3.03
C ILE A 403 -4.84 -33.60 -2.32
N ALA A 404 -6.11 -33.89 -2.09
CA ALA A 404 -7.04 -32.99 -1.41
C ALA A 404 -6.56 -32.64 0.00
N ARG A 405 -6.05 -33.64 0.74
CA ARG A 405 -5.52 -33.43 2.10
C ARG A 405 -4.29 -32.53 2.08
N ASP A 406 -3.38 -32.77 1.14
CA ASP A 406 -2.18 -31.96 0.97
C ASP A 406 -2.51 -30.50 0.62
N ILE A 407 -3.45 -30.29 -0.31
CA ILE A 407 -3.96 -28.95 -0.63
C ILE A 407 -4.63 -28.30 0.59
N SER A 408 -5.48 -29.02 1.33
CA SER A 408 -6.13 -28.48 2.53
C SER A 408 -5.14 -28.10 3.63
N ASN A 409 -4.03 -28.85 3.76
CA ASN A 409 -2.96 -28.55 4.71
C ASN A 409 -2.15 -27.33 4.30
N GLY A 410 -1.81 -27.19 3.01
CA GLY A 410 -1.08 -26.01 2.53
C GLY A 410 -1.94 -24.74 2.54
N LEU A 411 -3.24 -24.86 2.29
CA LEU A 411 -4.19 -23.74 2.42
C LEU A 411 -4.55 -23.42 3.87
N CYS A 412 -4.34 -24.33 4.81
CA CYS A 412 -4.62 -24.15 6.24
C CYS A 412 -3.51 -24.76 7.10
N PRO A 413 -2.32 -24.14 7.09
CA PRO A 413 -1.19 -24.66 7.84
C PRO A 413 -1.49 -24.63 9.33
N SER A 414 -1.08 -25.69 10.04
CA SER A 414 -1.14 -25.69 11.49
C SER A 414 -0.21 -24.60 12.02
N ILE A 415 -0.79 -23.62 12.71
CA ILE A 415 -0.03 -22.69 13.55
C ILE A 415 0.51 -23.54 14.68
N LYS A 416 1.80 -23.88 14.61
CA LYS A 416 2.50 -24.61 15.67
C LYS A 416 2.93 -23.69 16.79
#